data_AF-A0A157STV0-F1
#
_entry.id   AF-A0A157STV0-F1
#
_cell.length_a   1.000
_cell.length_b   1.000
_cell.length_c   1.000
_cell.angle_alpha   90.00
_cell.angle_beta   90.00
_cell.angle_gamma   90.00
#
_symmetry.space_group_name_H-M   'P 1'
#
loop_
_entity.id
_entity.type
_entity.pdbx_description
1 polymer ?
#
loop_
_entity_poly.entity_id
_entity_poly.type
_entity_poly.pdbx_seq_one_letter_code
_entity_poly.pdbx_strand_id
1 'polypeptide(L)'
;MANADNLALAVNHAVSQLAAARSRMALLNPGGMGLDAKRNAAWCEYGFKETLTSQDLYKLYRRGGIAHGAVNKLVSTCWKTPPQVIEGDAQDDARKETPWERSLKPTLTASLWRAFAEADRRRLAGRFSALILRIRDSRGWDQPIAAGGRELVEVIPAWEASLTPAEWDTDPQSEGYGKPKAWLYQQVGGNGQLGEIVTIHPDRIFILGDYSLDAIGFLEPAYNSFVSIEKVEGGSGESFLKNAARQLNINFQAEGIDFNSLAATYGVSVQDLQAKFNEVAVEMNRGNDTVLVTQGATTTPLVTAVPDPSPTYNINLQTVSAALDIASRVLVGNQQGERASTEDLKAFNSRCQSRRNGDLTHELHSFVGHLIRIRVVKPVAEYAIVWDDLSEATQAEKLGNAKTMSEINQTALASGEEVFTTDEIRTAAGYDPAEGGPALPDNDDDEDDDE
;
A
#
# COMPACT_ATOMS: atom_id res chain seq x y z
N MET A 1 27.01 -55.03 -17.67
CA MET A 1 27.73 -53.76 -17.92
C MET A 1 26.96 -52.80 -18.85
N ALA A 2 26.22 -53.25 -19.86
CA ALA A 2 25.54 -52.38 -20.83
C ALA A 2 24.42 -51.44 -20.29
N ASN A 3 23.80 -51.73 -19.14
CA ASN A 3 22.72 -50.89 -18.60
C ASN A 3 23.20 -49.61 -17.90
N ALA A 4 24.43 -49.59 -17.37
CA ALA A 4 24.96 -48.42 -16.66
C ALA A 4 25.33 -47.28 -17.64
N ASP A 5 25.92 -47.64 -18.78
CA ASP A 5 26.31 -46.68 -19.83
C ASP A 5 25.09 -46.04 -20.52
N ASN A 6 24.03 -46.82 -20.77
CA ASN A 6 22.79 -46.29 -21.34
C ASN A 6 22.05 -45.35 -20.39
N LEU A 7 22.08 -45.65 -19.08
CA LEU A 7 21.51 -44.76 -18.05
C LEU A 7 22.32 -43.45 -17.97
N ALA A 8 23.65 -43.55 -18.00
CA ALA A 8 24.54 -42.38 -18.01
C ALA A 8 24.35 -41.52 -19.27
N LEU A 9 24.17 -42.14 -20.45
CA LEU A 9 23.86 -41.42 -21.69
C LEU A 9 22.50 -40.71 -21.63
N ALA A 10 21.47 -41.37 -21.08
CA ALA A 10 20.15 -40.78 -20.93
C ALA A 10 20.16 -39.59 -19.94
N VAL A 11 20.90 -39.71 -18.83
CA VAL A 11 21.08 -38.63 -17.86
C VAL A 11 21.88 -37.48 -18.48
N ASN A 12 22.98 -37.76 -19.18
CA ASN A 12 23.78 -36.71 -19.85
C ASN A 12 22.98 -36.00 -20.94
N HIS A 13 22.15 -36.73 -21.70
CA HIS A 13 21.26 -36.14 -22.69
C HIS A 13 20.20 -35.24 -22.03
N ALA A 14 19.56 -35.71 -20.95
CA ALA A 14 18.60 -34.91 -20.19
C ALA A 14 19.24 -33.65 -19.59
N VAL A 15 20.44 -33.75 -19.02
CA VAL A 15 21.20 -32.61 -18.49
C VAL A 15 21.58 -31.63 -19.60
N SER A 16 21.98 -32.11 -20.78
CA SER A 16 22.31 -31.26 -21.93
C SER A 16 21.09 -30.51 -22.47
N GLN A 17 19.92 -31.16 -22.50
CA GLN A 17 18.67 -30.52 -22.92
C GLN A 17 18.22 -29.47 -21.89
N LEU A 18 18.39 -29.75 -20.60
CA LEU A 18 18.09 -28.80 -19.52
C LEU A 18 19.03 -27.58 -19.58
N ALA A 19 20.32 -27.80 -19.87
CA ALA A 19 21.29 -26.73 -20.06
C ALA A 19 20.97 -25.88 -21.30
N ALA A 20 20.56 -26.50 -22.42
CA ALA A 20 20.16 -25.82 -23.63
C ALA A 20 18.81 -25.08 -23.52
N ALA A 21 17.91 -25.53 -22.63
CA ALA A 21 16.68 -24.83 -22.29
C ALA A 21 16.97 -23.63 -21.38
N ARG A 22 17.85 -23.78 -20.39
CA ARG A 22 18.31 -22.69 -19.51
C ARG A 22 19.08 -21.62 -20.27
N SER A 23 19.96 -21.98 -21.21
CA SER A 23 20.68 -21.00 -22.02
C SER A 23 19.76 -20.21 -22.94
N ARG A 24 18.70 -20.85 -23.47
CA ARG A 24 17.65 -20.17 -24.24
C ARG A 24 16.81 -19.23 -23.36
N MET A 25 16.42 -19.64 -22.16
CA MET A 25 15.76 -18.76 -21.19
C MET A 25 16.64 -17.58 -20.78
N ALA A 26 17.93 -17.81 -20.58
CA ALA A 26 18.91 -16.79 -20.25
C ALA A 26 19.09 -15.75 -21.38
N LEU A 27 18.99 -16.17 -22.64
CA LEU A 27 19.09 -15.26 -23.80
C LEU A 27 17.81 -14.44 -24.04
N LEU A 28 16.67 -14.91 -23.52
CA LEU A 28 15.38 -14.23 -23.62
C LEU A 28 15.19 -13.12 -22.58
N ASN A 29 16.07 -13.04 -21.57
CA ASN A 29 15.95 -12.05 -20.49
C ASN A 29 17.24 -11.25 -20.18
N PRO A 30 17.86 -10.57 -21.16
CA PRO A 30 19.06 -9.75 -20.93
C PRO A 30 18.79 -8.41 -20.23
N GLY A 31 17.51 -8.06 -19.95
CA GLY A 31 17.10 -6.80 -19.32
C GLY A 31 16.09 -6.97 -18.18
N GLY A 32 15.96 -8.17 -17.62
CA GLY A 32 15.04 -8.44 -16.53
C GLY A 32 15.43 -7.71 -15.25
N MET A 33 14.45 -7.47 -14.37
CA MET A 33 14.64 -6.76 -13.09
C MET A 33 15.44 -7.56 -12.04
N GLY A 34 15.97 -8.73 -12.40
CA GLY A 34 16.72 -9.60 -11.50
C GLY A 34 18.11 -9.06 -11.17
N LEU A 35 18.37 -8.85 -9.88
CA LEU A 35 19.68 -8.37 -9.38
C LEU A 35 20.74 -9.49 -9.28
N ASP A 36 20.35 -10.78 -9.32
CA ASP A 36 21.28 -11.91 -9.29
C ASP A 36 21.96 -12.10 -10.66
N ALA A 37 23.16 -11.52 -10.79
CA ALA A 37 23.98 -11.61 -12.00
C ALA A 37 24.36 -13.05 -12.40
N LYS A 38 24.36 -14.01 -11.45
CA LYS A 38 24.67 -15.42 -11.73
C LYS A 38 23.45 -16.17 -12.26
N ARG A 39 22.25 -15.78 -11.85
CA ARG A 39 20.99 -16.42 -12.24
C ARG A 39 20.05 -15.37 -12.85
N ASN A 40 20.32 -15.00 -14.08
CA ASN A 40 19.53 -14.00 -14.80
C ASN A 40 18.03 -14.34 -14.96
N ALA A 41 17.68 -15.64 -14.99
CA ALA A 41 16.29 -16.11 -15.05
C ALA A 41 15.62 -16.24 -13.67
N ALA A 42 16.34 -16.06 -12.56
CA ALA A 42 15.83 -16.33 -11.21
C ALA A 42 14.58 -15.50 -10.88
N TRP A 43 14.52 -14.25 -11.36
CA TRP A 43 13.37 -13.38 -11.16
C TRP A 43 12.05 -14.01 -11.63
N CYS A 44 12.06 -14.56 -12.85
CA CYS A 44 10.93 -15.27 -13.42
C CYS A 44 10.67 -16.60 -12.71
N GLU A 45 11.72 -17.33 -12.33
CA GLU A 45 11.59 -18.59 -11.57
C GLU A 45 10.96 -18.38 -10.18
N TYR A 46 11.21 -17.24 -9.55
CA TYR A 46 10.54 -16.84 -8.30
C TYR A 46 9.07 -16.49 -8.53
N GLY A 47 8.62 -16.37 -9.78
CA GLY A 47 7.26 -15.98 -10.13
C GLY A 47 6.99 -14.50 -9.83
N PHE A 48 7.99 -13.64 -10.01
CA PHE A 48 7.84 -12.19 -9.94
C PHE A 48 7.60 -11.64 -11.34
N LYS A 49 6.70 -10.65 -11.43
CA LYS A 49 6.38 -10.00 -12.69
C LYS A 49 7.45 -8.95 -12.99
N GLU A 50 7.85 -8.82 -14.25
CA GLU A 50 8.87 -7.85 -14.67
C GLU A 50 8.30 -6.45 -14.84
N THR A 51 7.17 -6.34 -15.55
CA THR A 51 6.46 -5.08 -15.77
C THR A 51 5.15 -5.09 -15.00
N LEU A 52 5.04 -4.20 -14.01
CA LEU A 52 3.80 -4.00 -13.27
C LEU A 52 2.86 -3.07 -14.05
N THR A 53 1.57 -3.38 -13.98
CA THR A 53 0.51 -2.51 -14.49
C THR A 53 -0.30 -1.95 -13.32
N SER A 54 -1.05 -0.88 -13.58
CA SER A 54 -1.99 -0.30 -12.62
C SER A 54 -2.97 -1.32 -12.04
N GLN A 55 -3.37 -2.32 -12.84
CA GLN A 55 -4.26 -3.38 -12.39
C GLN A 55 -3.59 -4.35 -11.41
N ASP A 56 -2.27 -4.57 -11.51
CA ASP A 56 -1.53 -5.40 -10.56
C ASP A 56 -1.48 -4.71 -9.18
N LEU A 57 -1.15 -3.42 -9.15
CA LEU A 57 -1.15 -2.61 -7.92
C LEU A 57 -2.55 -2.53 -7.30
N TYR A 58 -3.58 -2.36 -8.14
CA TYR A 58 -4.97 -2.38 -7.68
C TYR A 58 -5.37 -3.73 -7.05
N LYS A 59 -4.99 -4.86 -7.68
CA LYS A 59 -5.23 -6.20 -7.12
C LYS A 59 -4.53 -6.37 -5.79
N LEU A 60 -3.27 -5.95 -5.72
CA LEU A 60 -2.48 -5.97 -4.49
C LEU A 60 -3.15 -5.16 -3.38
N TYR A 61 -3.57 -3.93 -3.64
CA TYR A 61 -4.30 -3.11 -2.66
C TYR A 61 -5.65 -3.72 -2.24
N ARG A 62 -6.38 -4.36 -3.16
CA ARG A 62 -7.72 -4.90 -2.91
C ARG A 62 -7.71 -6.26 -2.20
N ARG A 63 -6.64 -7.04 -2.33
CA ARG A 63 -6.56 -8.42 -1.82
C ARG A 63 -5.44 -8.64 -0.80
N GLY A 64 -4.39 -7.84 -0.83
CA GLY A 64 -3.27 -7.92 0.11
C GLY A 64 -3.58 -7.15 1.40
N GLY A 65 -3.74 -7.87 2.52
CA GLY A 65 -4.08 -7.26 3.81
C GLY A 65 -3.07 -6.22 4.29
N ILE A 66 -1.77 -6.51 4.14
CA ILE A 66 -0.69 -5.57 4.53
C ILE A 66 -0.65 -4.35 3.61
N ALA A 67 -0.75 -4.54 2.29
CA ALA A 67 -0.78 -3.43 1.33
C ALA A 67 -1.99 -2.50 1.56
N HIS A 68 -3.17 -3.09 1.76
CA HIS A 68 -4.39 -2.38 2.11
C HIS A 68 -4.23 -1.58 3.41
N GLY A 69 -3.67 -2.24 4.44
CA GLY A 69 -3.42 -1.62 5.75
C GLY A 69 -2.43 -0.46 5.67
N ALA A 70 -1.33 -0.62 4.94
CA ALA A 70 -0.30 0.40 4.78
C ALA A 70 -0.85 1.68 4.14
N VAL A 71 -1.54 1.54 3.00
CA VAL A 71 -2.15 2.67 2.28
C VAL A 71 -3.17 3.39 3.16
N ASN A 72 -4.09 2.63 3.78
CA ASN A 72 -5.14 3.24 4.59
C ASN A 72 -4.61 3.92 5.85
N LYS A 73 -3.62 3.34 6.54
CA LYS A 73 -2.99 3.96 7.70
C LYS A 73 -2.35 5.28 7.33
N LEU A 74 -1.51 5.30 6.29
CA LEU A 74 -0.83 6.51 5.84
C LEU A 74 -1.83 7.63 5.50
N VAL A 75 -2.85 7.33 4.68
CA VAL A 75 -3.89 8.29 4.31
C VAL A 75 -4.69 8.75 5.52
N SER A 76 -5.14 7.81 6.37
CA SER A 76 -5.98 8.14 7.52
C SER A 76 -5.26 9.04 8.53
N THR A 77 -3.94 8.87 8.70
CA THR A 77 -3.13 9.72 9.55
C THR A 77 -2.89 11.08 8.89
N CYS A 78 -2.53 11.12 7.61
CA CYS A 78 -2.36 12.38 6.87
C CYS A 78 -3.65 13.21 6.78
N TRP A 79 -4.82 12.58 6.70
CA TRP A 79 -6.12 13.25 6.57
C TRP A 79 -6.94 13.18 7.85
N LYS A 80 -6.29 13.02 9.01
CA LYS A 80 -6.95 13.01 10.33
C LYS A 80 -7.77 14.28 10.56
N THR A 81 -7.28 15.38 9.99
CA THR A 81 -7.79 16.75 10.06
C THR A 81 -7.66 17.37 8.67
N PRO A 82 -8.64 18.16 8.21
CA PRO A 82 -8.55 18.86 6.95
C PRO A 82 -7.56 20.03 7.05
N PRO A 83 -6.87 20.39 5.95
CA PRO A 83 -6.02 21.57 5.93
C PRO A 83 -6.85 22.86 5.95
N GLN A 84 -6.20 23.94 6.36
CA GLN A 84 -6.71 25.29 6.21
C GLN A 84 -6.06 25.96 5.00
N VAL A 85 -6.83 26.79 4.29
CA VAL A 85 -6.33 27.61 3.19
C VAL A 85 -6.48 29.06 3.61
N ILE A 86 -5.36 29.73 3.80
CA ILE A 86 -5.28 31.11 4.31
C ILE A 86 -4.71 32.03 3.23
N GLU A 87 -5.08 33.31 3.26
CA GLU A 87 -4.52 34.32 2.35
C GLU A 87 -3.14 34.80 2.87
N GLY A 88 -2.14 35.01 2.00
CA GLY A 88 -0.78 35.36 2.46
C GLY A 88 0.04 34.15 2.94
N ASP A 89 0.95 34.39 3.89
CA ASP A 89 1.96 33.41 4.32
C ASP A 89 1.43 32.43 5.39
N ALA A 90 2.08 31.27 5.54
CA ALA A 90 1.73 30.25 6.53
C ALA A 90 1.78 30.77 7.98
N GLN A 91 2.58 31.80 8.27
CA GLN A 91 2.69 32.42 9.59
C GLN A 91 1.47 33.27 9.98
N ASP A 92 0.61 33.60 9.01
CA ASP A 92 -0.57 34.43 9.22
C ASP A 92 -1.78 33.68 9.82
N ASP A 93 -1.68 32.39 10.14
CA ASP A 93 -2.80 31.56 10.63
C ASP A 93 -3.44 32.09 11.93
N ALA A 94 -2.69 32.87 12.72
CA ALA A 94 -3.17 33.47 13.98
C ALA A 94 -4.07 34.72 13.79
N ARG A 95 -4.27 35.21 12.56
CA ARG A 95 -5.00 36.46 12.30
C ARG A 95 -6.52 36.27 12.18
N LYS A 96 -7.25 37.39 12.11
CA LYS A 96 -8.70 37.36 11.86
C LYS A 96 -9.00 36.93 10.42
N GLU A 97 -9.94 36.00 10.28
CA GLU A 97 -10.44 35.48 9.00
C GLU A 97 -10.70 36.59 7.96
N THR A 98 -10.11 36.45 6.77
CA THR A 98 -10.28 37.42 5.68
C THR A 98 -11.56 37.21 4.89
N PRO A 99 -12.05 38.23 4.16
CA PRO A 99 -13.18 38.07 3.25
C PRO A 99 -12.94 37.03 2.14
N TRP A 100 -11.68 36.82 1.73
CA TRP A 100 -11.32 35.81 0.74
C TRP A 100 -11.44 34.40 1.34
N GLU A 101 -10.85 34.16 2.52
CA GLU A 101 -10.94 32.88 3.25
C GLU A 101 -12.39 32.48 3.50
N ARG A 102 -13.23 33.44 3.93
CA ARG A 102 -14.67 33.21 4.11
C ARG A 102 -15.38 32.79 2.83
N SER A 103 -14.92 33.29 1.67
CA SER A 103 -15.49 32.94 0.37
C SER A 103 -15.14 31.51 -0.08
N LEU A 104 -14.11 30.89 0.50
CA LEU A 104 -13.71 29.52 0.20
C LEU A 104 -14.58 28.48 0.90
N LYS A 105 -15.12 28.79 2.09
CA LYS A 105 -15.87 27.84 2.93
C LYS A 105 -16.97 27.06 2.22
N PRO A 106 -17.79 27.66 1.31
CA PRO A 106 -18.79 26.91 0.54
C PRO A 106 -18.20 25.93 -0.48
N THR A 107 -16.97 26.16 -0.94
CA THR A 107 -16.27 25.31 -1.93
C THR A 107 -15.40 24.26 -1.24
N LEU A 108 -14.57 24.68 -0.29
CA LEU A 108 -13.61 23.83 0.45
C LEU A 108 -14.28 23.13 1.64
N THR A 109 -15.30 22.33 1.33
CA THR A 109 -16.11 21.64 2.34
C THR A 109 -15.43 20.36 2.84
N ALA A 110 -15.89 19.83 3.98
CA ALA A 110 -15.47 18.51 4.46
C ALA A 110 -15.70 17.38 3.43
N SER A 111 -16.72 17.50 2.57
CA SER A 111 -16.98 16.55 1.49
C SER A 111 -15.88 16.60 0.43
N LEU A 112 -15.43 17.80 0.06
CA LEU A 112 -14.31 17.99 -0.84
C LEU A 112 -13.04 17.37 -0.28
N TRP A 113 -12.70 17.65 0.98
CA TRP A 113 -11.52 17.08 1.62
C TRP A 113 -11.58 15.57 1.71
N ARG A 114 -12.76 15.00 1.97
CA ARG A 114 -12.98 13.55 1.92
C ARG A 114 -12.77 12.98 0.52
N ALA A 115 -13.22 13.68 -0.53
CA ALA A 115 -12.98 13.28 -1.92
C ALA A 115 -11.48 13.37 -2.28
N PHE A 116 -10.79 14.40 -1.81
CA PHE A 116 -9.35 14.55 -2.00
C PHE A 116 -8.57 13.45 -1.29
N ALA A 117 -8.89 13.14 -0.04
CA ALA A 117 -8.32 12.01 0.70
C ALA A 117 -8.61 10.66 0.02
N GLU A 118 -9.77 10.52 -0.60
CA GLU A 118 -10.12 9.34 -1.41
C GLU A 118 -9.26 9.23 -2.67
N ALA A 119 -9.06 10.34 -3.39
CA ALA A 119 -8.12 10.35 -4.52
C ALA A 119 -6.68 10.09 -4.07
N ASP A 120 -6.26 10.64 -2.92
CA ASP A 120 -4.96 10.37 -2.32
C ASP A 120 -4.75 8.87 -2.04
N ARG A 121 -5.77 8.20 -1.49
CA ARG A 121 -5.75 6.74 -1.31
C ARG A 121 -5.61 5.99 -2.63
N ARG A 122 -6.33 6.42 -3.67
CA ARG A 122 -6.30 5.78 -4.98
C ARG A 122 -4.96 5.94 -5.67
N ARG A 123 -4.28 7.09 -5.53
CA ARG A 123 -2.93 7.26 -6.09
C ARG A 123 -1.92 6.38 -5.38
N LEU A 124 -2.01 6.20 -4.05
CA LEU A 124 -1.11 5.30 -3.33
C LEU A 124 -1.35 3.82 -3.66
N ALA A 125 -2.58 3.46 -4.03
CA ALA A 125 -2.92 2.14 -4.53
C ALA A 125 -2.55 1.91 -6.01
N GLY A 126 -2.21 2.98 -6.74
CA GLY A 126 -1.73 2.97 -8.12
C GLY A 126 -0.45 3.81 -8.24
N ARG A 127 -0.33 4.55 -9.35
CA ARG A 127 0.71 5.57 -9.57
C ARG A 127 0.14 6.99 -9.51
N PHE A 128 -1.06 7.15 -10.04
CA PHE A 128 -1.80 8.41 -9.98
C PHE A 128 -3.29 8.17 -9.72
N SER A 129 -4.02 9.24 -9.48
CA SER A 129 -5.47 9.25 -9.45
C SER A 129 -5.99 10.57 -9.98
N ALA A 130 -7.31 10.76 -10.02
CA ALA A 130 -7.86 12.04 -10.40
C ALA A 130 -9.08 12.44 -9.57
N LEU A 131 -9.33 13.73 -9.54
CA LEU A 131 -10.56 14.37 -9.09
C LEU A 131 -11.28 14.93 -10.31
N ILE A 132 -12.40 14.32 -10.65
CA ILE A 132 -13.29 14.82 -11.70
C ILE A 132 -14.21 15.87 -11.07
N LEU A 133 -14.19 17.07 -11.63
CA LEU A 133 -14.89 18.24 -11.12
C LEU A 133 -16.22 18.42 -11.84
N ARG A 134 -17.32 18.18 -11.14
CA ARG A 134 -18.66 18.50 -11.66
C ARG A 134 -18.99 19.94 -11.32
N ILE A 135 -19.00 20.78 -12.33
CA ILE A 135 -19.18 22.22 -12.19
C ILE A 135 -20.50 22.63 -12.84
N ARG A 136 -21.28 23.47 -12.17
CA ARG A 136 -22.58 23.93 -12.69
C ARG A 136 -22.35 25.01 -13.75
N ASP A 137 -22.19 24.58 -14.99
CA ASP A 137 -21.92 25.49 -16.10
C ASP A 137 -22.69 25.22 -17.40
N SER A 138 -23.62 24.27 -17.38
CA SER A 138 -24.45 23.90 -18.53
C SER A 138 -23.67 23.49 -19.79
N ARG A 139 -22.41 23.04 -19.65
CA ARG A 139 -21.59 22.51 -20.75
C ARG A 139 -21.32 21.01 -20.58
N GLY A 140 -20.97 20.37 -21.69
CA GLY A 140 -20.52 18.97 -21.71
C GLY A 140 -19.18 18.75 -21.02
N TRP A 141 -18.88 17.50 -20.67
CA TRP A 141 -17.63 17.09 -20.02
C TRP A 141 -16.40 17.32 -20.90
N ASP A 142 -16.56 17.21 -22.20
CA ASP A 142 -15.56 17.38 -23.26
C ASP A 142 -15.20 18.85 -23.52
N GLN A 143 -16.00 19.79 -22.98
CA GLN A 143 -15.85 21.21 -23.25
C GLN A 143 -15.14 21.96 -22.11
N PRO A 144 -14.35 22.99 -22.45
CA PRO A 144 -13.75 23.87 -21.45
C PRO A 144 -14.82 24.56 -20.61
N ILE A 145 -14.41 24.95 -19.41
CA ILE A 145 -15.24 25.68 -18.47
C ILE A 145 -15.49 27.09 -19.06
N ALA A 146 -16.75 27.51 -19.26
CA ALA A 146 -17.08 28.89 -19.68
C ALA A 146 -16.62 29.96 -18.67
N ALA A 147 -16.57 31.22 -19.09
CA ALA A 147 -16.27 32.33 -18.19
C ALA A 147 -17.47 32.65 -17.26
N GLY A 148 -17.20 32.99 -16.00
CA GLY A 148 -18.17 33.58 -15.06
C GLY A 148 -18.64 32.66 -13.91
N GLY A 149 -18.10 32.92 -12.71
CA GLY A 149 -18.51 32.46 -11.37
C GLY A 149 -19.29 31.16 -11.27
N ARG A 150 -18.62 30.07 -10.90
CA ARG A 150 -19.20 28.72 -10.94
C ARG A 150 -19.16 28.03 -9.60
N GLU A 151 -20.25 27.33 -9.32
CA GLU A 151 -20.36 26.47 -8.16
C GLU A 151 -19.78 25.09 -8.51
N LEU A 152 -18.81 24.64 -7.72
CA LEU A 152 -18.37 23.26 -7.70
C LEU A 152 -19.45 22.42 -7.01
N VAL A 153 -20.11 21.55 -7.77
CA VAL A 153 -21.26 20.78 -7.28
C VAL A 153 -20.81 19.49 -6.60
N GLU A 154 -19.86 18.79 -7.22
CA GLU A 154 -19.37 17.50 -6.74
C GLU A 154 -17.96 17.27 -7.25
N VAL A 155 -17.19 16.53 -6.47
CA VAL A 155 -15.88 16.02 -6.86
C VAL A 155 -15.92 14.51 -6.80
N ILE A 156 -15.59 13.87 -7.93
CA ILE A 156 -15.64 12.41 -8.09
C ILE A 156 -14.20 11.92 -8.17
N PRO A 157 -13.70 11.23 -7.13
CA PRO A 157 -12.42 10.55 -7.19
C PRO A 157 -12.48 9.44 -8.25
N ALA A 158 -11.45 9.35 -9.09
CA ALA A 158 -11.30 8.34 -10.13
C ALA A 158 -10.03 7.52 -9.91
N TRP A 159 -10.07 6.25 -10.31
CA TRP A 159 -8.90 5.36 -10.28
C TRP A 159 -8.07 5.56 -11.54
N GLU A 160 -6.76 5.35 -11.46
CA GLU A 160 -5.87 5.27 -12.63
C GLU A 160 -6.43 4.36 -13.73
N ALA A 161 -6.87 3.14 -13.36
CA ALA A 161 -7.40 2.17 -14.31
C ALA A 161 -8.70 2.59 -15.02
N SER A 162 -9.38 3.64 -14.54
CA SER A 162 -10.58 4.20 -15.17
C SER A 162 -10.28 5.38 -16.11
N LEU A 163 -9.01 5.78 -16.23
CA LEU A 163 -8.58 6.95 -16.97
C LEU A 163 -7.63 6.54 -18.10
N THR A 164 -7.76 7.18 -19.25
CA THR A 164 -6.82 7.01 -20.37
C THR A 164 -6.59 8.35 -21.05
N PRO A 165 -5.33 8.83 -21.18
CA PRO A 165 -5.03 10.00 -21.99
C PRO A 165 -5.46 9.76 -23.44
N ALA A 166 -6.31 10.65 -24.00
CA ALA A 166 -6.86 10.48 -25.34
C ALA A 166 -6.00 11.14 -26.41
N GLU A 167 -5.64 12.40 -26.17
CA GLU A 167 -4.87 13.26 -27.08
C GLU A 167 -3.85 14.04 -26.28
N TRP A 168 -2.65 14.22 -26.83
CA TRP A 168 -1.56 14.96 -26.19
C TRP A 168 -1.33 16.28 -26.91
N ASP A 169 -0.96 17.31 -26.15
CA ASP A 169 -0.51 18.55 -26.75
C ASP A 169 0.92 18.44 -27.27
N THR A 170 1.05 18.48 -28.59
CA THR A 170 2.33 18.33 -29.30
C THR A 170 2.90 19.66 -29.79
N ASP A 171 2.22 20.78 -29.54
CA ASP A 171 2.73 22.11 -29.92
C ASP A 171 3.78 22.59 -28.91
N PRO A 172 5.07 22.72 -29.30
CA PRO A 172 6.12 23.17 -28.38
C PRO A 172 5.95 24.61 -27.89
N GLN A 173 5.09 25.42 -28.52
CA GLN A 173 4.79 26.79 -28.10
C GLN A 173 3.63 26.88 -27.11
N SER A 174 2.91 25.79 -26.88
CA SER A 174 1.79 25.73 -25.92
C SER A 174 2.32 25.60 -24.49
N GLU A 175 1.74 26.35 -23.55
CA GLU A 175 1.96 26.13 -22.10
C GLU A 175 1.55 24.72 -21.65
N GLY A 176 0.71 24.06 -22.45
CA GLY A 176 0.24 22.70 -22.25
C GLY A 176 1.10 21.62 -22.89
N TYR A 177 2.24 21.97 -23.52
CA TYR A 177 3.08 20.99 -24.24
C TYR A 177 3.41 19.76 -23.38
N GLY A 178 3.20 18.58 -23.95
CA GLY A 178 3.41 17.30 -23.27
C GLY A 178 2.34 16.93 -22.25
N LYS A 179 1.23 17.68 -22.14
CA LYS A 179 0.08 17.34 -21.29
C LYS A 179 -1.11 16.83 -22.12
N PRO A 180 -2.00 16.00 -21.56
CA PRO A 180 -3.18 15.55 -22.27
C PRO A 180 -4.19 16.68 -22.55
N LYS A 181 -4.68 16.78 -23.78
CA LYS A 181 -5.78 17.67 -24.22
C LYS A 181 -7.16 17.14 -23.86
N ALA A 182 -7.29 15.83 -23.67
CA ALA A 182 -8.51 15.18 -23.25
C ALA A 182 -8.23 13.86 -22.53
N TRP A 183 -9.11 13.50 -21.61
CA TRP A 183 -9.07 12.25 -20.87
C TRP A 183 -10.32 11.42 -21.16
N LEU A 184 -10.15 10.13 -21.42
CA LEU A 184 -11.26 9.18 -21.43
C LEU A 184 -11.48 8.68 -20.02
N TYR A 185 -12.70 8.83 -19.51
CA TYR A 185 -13.12 8.32 -18.22
C TYR A 185 -14.17 7.23 -18.38
N GLN A 186 -13.83 6.03 -17.93
CA GLN A 186 -14.75 4.91 -17.83
C GLN A 186 -15.59 5.07 -16.56
N GLN A 187 -16.84 5.52 -16.70
CA GLN A 187 -17.74 5.62 -15.57
C GLN A 187 -18.06 4.25 -14.99
N VAL A 188 -18.28 4.18 -13.67
CA VAL A 188 -18.88 3.01 -13.01
C VAL A 188 -20.31 3.39 -12.65
N GLY A 189 -21.28 2.70 -13.23
CA GLY A 189 -22.69 2.92 -12.94
C GLY A 189 -23.01 2.58 -11.48
N GLY A 190 -24.11 3.14 -10.94
CA GLY A 190 -24.51 2.97 -9.53
C GLY A 190 -24.79 1.51 -9.11
N ASN A 191 -24.93 0.59 -10.07
CA ASN A 191 -25.10 -0.85 -9.90
C ASN A 191 -23.78 -1.65 -10.07
N GLY A 192 -22.64 -0.98 -10.20
CA GLY A 192 -21.32 -1.60 -10.40
C GLY A 192 -21.06 -2.08 -11.84
N GLN A 193 -21.95 -1.81 -12.78
CA GLN A 193 -21.70 -2.06 -14.21
C GLN A 193 -20.79 -0.98 -14.80
N LEU A 194 -19.97 -1.38 -15.77
CA LEU A 194 -19.20 -0.43 -16.57
C LEU A 194 -20.20 0.49 -17.30
N GLY A 195 -20.10 1.78 -17.00
CA GLY A 195 -20.92 2.83 -17.59
C GLY A 195 -20.39 3.27 -18.96
N GLU A 196 -20.89 4.41 -19.42
CA GLU A 196 -20.41 5.03 -20.66
C GLU A 196 -18.98 5.56 -20.52
N ILE A 197 -18.23 5.53 -21.62
CA ILE A 197 -16.93 6.20 -21.71
C ILE A 197 -17.20 7.67 -22.03
N VAL A 198 -16.78 8.56 -21.14
CA VAL A 198 -16.97 10.00 -21.29
C VAL A 198 -15.62 10.66 -21.55
N THR A 199 -15.57 11.57 -22.52
CA THR A 199 -14.40 12.41 -22.75
C THR A 199 -14.46 13.62 -21.82
N ILE A 200 -13.37 13.88 -21.10
CA ILE A 200 -13.26 14.94 -20.10
C ILE A 200 -12.17 15.94 -20.53
N HIS A 201 -12.55 17.22 -20.55
CA HIS A 201 -11.63 18.33 -20.77
C HIS A 201 -10.70 18.53 -19.56
N PRO A 202 -9.41 18.90 -19.76
CA PRO A 202 -8.43 19.13 -18.69
C PRO A 202 -8.87 20.13 -17.61
N ASP A 203 -9.79 21.04 -17.92
CA ASP A 203 -10.36 21.96 -16.92
C ASP A 203 -11.23 21.26 -15.86
N ARG A 204 -11.82 20.11 -16.20
CA ARG A 204 -12.78 19.38 -15.36
C ARG A 204 -12.16 18.16 -14.67
N ILE A 205 -10.85 17.99 -14.78
CA ILE A 205 -10.13 16.90 -14.14
C ILE A 205 -8.85 17.44 -13.53
N PHE A 206 -8.58 17.05 -12.30
CA PHE A 206 -7.34 17.34 -11.62
C PHE A 206 -6.63 16.02 -11.31
N ILE A 207 -5.40 15.85 -11.78
CA ILE A 207 -4.61 14.63 -11.58
C ILE A 207 -3.79 14.78 -10.29
N LEU A 208 -3.72 13.73 -9.47
CA LEU A 208 -2.88 13.66 -8.29
C LEU A 208 -1.80 12.59 -8.52
N GLY A 209 -0.55 12.91 -8.19
CA GLY A 209 0.60 12.06 -8.49
C GLY A 209 1.05 12.15 -9.95
N ASP A 210 1.87 11.19 -10.37
CA ASP A 210 2.52 11.21 -11.67
C ASP A 210 1.92 10.16 -12.62
N TYR A 211 1.43 10.63 -13.77
CA TYR A 211 0.87 9.79 -14.84
C TYR A 211 1.90 9.47 -15.94
N SER A 212 3.17 9.85 -15.73
CA SER A 212 4.27 9.44 -16.59
C SER A 212 4.43 7.92 -16.61
N LEU A 213 4.97 7.40 -17.70
CA LEU A 213 5.18 5.95 -17.85
C LEU A 213 6.23 5.40 -16.88
N ASP A 214 7.14 6.26 -16.41
CA ASP A 214 8.25 5.93 -15.51
C ASP A 214 7.91 6.21 -14.03
N ALA A 215 6.67 6.64 -13.74
CA ALA A 215 6.21 6.87 -12.39
C ALA A 215 6.25 5.57 -11.56
N ILE A 216 6.86 5.64 -10.38
CA ILE A 216 6.94 4.52 -9.44
C ILE A 216 5.80 4.63 -8.44
N GLY A 217 4.95 3.60 -8.37
CA GLY A 217 3.83 3.56 -7.43
C GLY A 217 4.30 3.33 -5.99
N PHE A 218 3.53 3.78 -4.99
CA PHE A 218 3.89 3.60 -3.58
C PHE A 218 4.06 2.12 -3.18
N LEU A 219 3.23 1.23 -3.74
CA LEU A 219 3.29 -0.22 -3.47
C LEU A 219 4.28 -0.99 -4.35
N GLU A 220 4.79 -0.36 -5.41
CA GLU A 220 5.61 -0.99 -6.45
C GLU A 220 6.97 -1.50 -5.92
N PRO A 221 7.73 -0.74 -5.10
CA PRO A 221 8.99 -1.22 -4.52
C PRO A 221 8.85 -2.48 -3.67
N ALA A 222 7.69 -2.67 -3.02
CA ALA A 222 7.42 -3.79 -2.13
C ALA A 222 6.64 -4.93 -2.80
N TYR A 223 6.29 -4.82 -4.09
CA TYR A 223 5.38 -5.73 -4.79
C TYR A 223 5.80 -7.20 -4.67
N ASN A 224 7.09 -7.49 -4.89
CA ASN A 224 7.59 -8.87 -4.83
C ASN A 224 7.57 -9.47 -3.42
N SER A 225 7.79 -8.65 -2.40
CA SER A 225 7.67 -9.08 -1.01
C SER A 225 6.21 -9.38 -0.66
N PHE A 226 5.25 -8.63 -1.20
CA PHE A 226 3.83 -8.95 -1.07
C PHE A 226 3.46 -10.27 -1.77
N VAL A 227 3.95 -10.49 -2.99
CA VAL A 227 3.74 -11.76 -3.70
C VAL A 227 4.34 -12.93 -2.92
N SER A 228 5.50 -12.73 -2.30
CA SER A 228 6.14 -13.74 -1.44
C SER A 228 5.33 -14.01 -0.17
N ILE A 229 4.77 -12.98 0.46
CA ILE A 229 3.85 -13.11 1.59
C ILE A 229 2.62 -13.93 1.19
N GLU A 230 1.98 -13.63 0.06
CA GLU A 230 0.82 -14.37 -0.46
C GLU A 230 1.18 -15.85 -0.69
N LYS A 231 2.36 -16.15 -1.23
CA LYS A 231 2.85 -17.52 -1.41
C LYS A 231 3.06 -18.26 -0.09
N VAL A 232 3.58 -17.58 0.94
CA VAL A 232 3.77 -18.16 2.28
C VAL A 232 2.43 -18.42 2.97
N GLU A 233 1.51 -17.45 2.94
CA GLU A 233 0.16 -17.57 3.52
C GLU A 233 -0.63 -18.69 2.82
N GLY A 234 -0.72 -18.65 1.49
CA GLY A 234 -1.44 -19.66 0.70
C GLY A 234 -0.79 -21.04 0.80
N GLY A 235 0.54 -21.12 0.66
CA GLY A 235 1.29 -22.38 0.69
C GLY A 235 1.26 -23.06 2.06
N SER A 236 1.31 -22.29 3.15
CA SER A 236 1.18 -22.85 4.51
C SER A 236 -0.22 -23.40 4.73
N GLY A 237 -1.28 -22.65 4.39
CA GLY A 237 -2.66 -23.12 4.48
C GLY A 237 -2.93 -24.39 3.66
N GLU A 238 -2.44 -24.43 2.42
CA GLU A 238 -2.55 -25.61 1.56
C GLU A 238 -1.75 -26.82 2.12
N SER A 239 -0.56 -26.57 2.68
CA SER A 239 0.27 -27.61 3.32
C SER A 239 -0.42 -28.22 4.54
N PHE A 240 -1.06 -27.40 5.38
CA PHE A 240 -1.87 -27.88 6.50
C PHE A 240 -3.02 -28.75 6.03
N LEU A 241 -3.75 -28.32 4.99
CA LEU A 241 -4.85 -29.11 4.42
C LEU A 241 -4.38 -30.44 3.83
N LYS A 242 -3.28 -30.46 3.09
CA LYS A 242 -2.74 -31.68 2.47
C LYS A 242 -2.20 -32.67 3.51
N ASN A 243 -1.54 -32.18 4.57
CA ASN A 243 -1.10 -33.04 5.66
C ASN A 243 -2.27 -33.56 6.50
N ALA A 244 -3.34 -32.77 6.69
CA ALA A 244 -4.56 -33.24 7.32
C ALA A 244 -5.28 -34.32 6.49
N ALA A 245 -5.21 -34.24 5.16
CA ALA A 245 -5.82 -35.20 4.23
C ALA A 245 -5.13 -36.58 4.16
N ARG A 246 -4.13 -36.86 5.01
CA ARG A 246 -3.46 -38.16 5.25
C ARG A 246 -3.41 -39.07 4.01
N GLN A 247 -2.39 -38.88 3.17
CA GLN A 247 -2.10 -39.86 2.13
C GLN A 247 -1.57 -41.15 2.78
N LEU A 248 -2.19 -42.28 2.45
CA LEU A 248 -1.80 -43.57 2.99
C LEU A 248 -0.94 -44.33 1.98
N ASN A 249 0.28 -44.67 2.39
CA ASN A 249 1.09 -45.63 1.66
C ASN A 249 0.76 -47.03 2.17
N ILE A 250 0.13 -47.84 1.31
CA ILE A 250 -0.18 -49.24 1.58
C ILE A 250 0.94 -50.08 0.97
N ASN A 251 1.75 -50.70 1.84
CA ASN A 251 2.79 -51.62 1.43
C ASN A 251 2.40 -53.05 1.86
N PHE A 252 2.29 -53.96 0.90
CA PHE A 252 2.05 -55.37 1.16
C PHE A 252 3.40 -56.05 1.42
N GLN A 253 3.58 -56.63 2.62
CA GLN A 253 4.82 -57.36 2.91
C GLN A 253 4.85 -58.62 2.05
N ALA A 254 5.93 -58.77 1.29
CA ALA A 254 6.09 -59.72 0.19
C ALA A 254 6.30 -61.19 0.63
N GLU A 255 5.62 -61.64 1.70
CA GLU A 255 5.56 -63.06 2.06
C GLU A 255 4.10 -63.53 1.98
N GLY A 256 3.67 -63.86 0.76
CA GLY A 256 2.50 -64.72 0.52
C GLY A 256 1.39 -64.17 -0.38
N ILE A 257 1.41 -62.89 -0.78
CA ILE A 257 0.41 -62.32 -1.68
C ILE A 257 1.05 -61.98 -3.02
N ASP A 258 0.93 -62.91 -3.98
CA ASP A 258 1.19 -62.66 -5.39
C ASP A 258 -0.09 -62.07 -6.00
N PHE A 259 -0.01 -60.88 -6.61
CA PHE A 259 -1.17 -60.27 -7.28
C PHE A 259 -1.77 -61.21 -8.34
N ASN A 260 -0.97 -62.13 -8.90
CA ASN A 260 -1.44 -63.17 -9.80
C ASN A 260 -2.32 -64.22 -9.10
N SER A 261 -2.01 -64.62 -7.85
CA SER A 261 -2.79 -65.62 -7.12
C SER A 261 -4.12 -65.05 -6.61
N LEU A 262 -4.14 -63.78 -6.22
CA LEU A 262 -5.35 -63.08 -5.81
C LEU A 262 -6.30 -62.84 -7.00
N ALA A 263 -5.74 -62.41 -8.14
CA ALA A 263 -6.46 -62.27 -9.41
C ALA A 263 -7.06 -63.61 -9.88
N ALA A 264 -6.30 -64.70 -9.78
CA ALA A 264 -6.76 -66.05 -10.12
C ALA A 264 -7.86 -66.58 -9.17
N THR A 265 -7.83 -66.21 -7.89
CA THR A 265 -8.83 -66.65 -6.89
C THR A 265 -10.21 -66.04 -7.15
N TYR A 266 -10.25 -64.81 -7.66
CA TYR A 266 -11.50 -64.09 -7.95
C TYR A 266 -11.84 -64.01 -9.45
N GLY A 267 -11.02 -64.63 -10.31
CA GLY A 267 -11.25 -64.69 -11.75
C GLY A 267 -11.15 -63.36 -12.49
N VAL A 268 -10.39 -62.40 -11.96
CA VAL A 268 -10.23 -61.04 -12.51
C VAL A 268 -8.83 -60.81 -13.05
N SER A 269 -8.63 -59.87 -13.97
CA SER A 269 -7.29 -59.53 -14.48
C SER A 269 -6.51 -58.70 -13.46
N VAL A 270 -5.18 -58.81 -13.45
CA VAL A 270 -4.29 -58.03 -12.56
C VAL A 270 -4.41 -56.53 -12.83
N GLN A 271 -4.70 -56.13 -14.07
CA GLN A 271 -4.88 -54.73 -14.47
C GLN A 271 -6.18 -54.14 -13.92
N ASP A 272 -7.29 -54.89 -13.98
CA ASP A 272 -8.57 -54.46 -13.41
C ASP A 272 -8.51 -54.39 -11.88
N LEU A 273 -7.79 -55.33 -11.27
CA LEU A 273 -7.55 -55.34 -9.83
C LEU A 273 -6.74 -54.10 -9.40
N GLN A 274 -5.66 -53.75 -10.12
CA GLN A 274 -4.87 -52.54 -9.87
C GLN A 274 -5.68 -51.26 -10.09
N ALA A 275 -6.50 -51.19 -11.14
CA ALA A 275 -7.37 -50.05 -11.40
C ALA A 275 -8.40 -49.86 -10.28
N LYS A 276 -9.00 -50.96 -9.78
CA LYS A 276 -9.95 -50.90 -8.67
C LYS A 276 -9.28 -50.56 -7.34
N PHE A 277 -8.07 -51.06 -7.08
CA PHE A 277 -7.28 -50.63 -5.91
C PHE A 277 -6.91 -49.14 -5.98
N ASN A 278 -6.58 -48.61 -7.16
CA ASN A 278 -6.30 -47.19 -7.32
C ASN A 278 -7.55 -46.32 -7.14
N GLU A 279 -8.71 -46.76 -7.65
CA GLU A 279 -10.00 -46.10 -7.44
C GLU A 279 -10.38 -46.09 -5.95
N VAL A 280 -10.25 -47.23 -5.27
CA VAL A 280 -10.49 -47.36 -3.82
C VAL A 280 -9.47 -46.54 -3.02
N ALA A 281 -8.21 -46.46 -3.43
CA ALA A 281 -7.21 -45.60 -2.79
C ALA A 281 -7.55 -44.11 -2.98
N VAL A 282 -8.05 -43.70 -4.14
CA VAL A 282 -8.52 -42.33 -4.40
C VAL A 282 -9.78 -42.02 -3.58
N GLU A 283 -10.70 -42.95 -3.44
CA GLU A 283 -11.91 -42.83 -2.62
C GLU A 283 -11.57 -42.80 -1.12
N MET A 284 -10.61 -43.62 -0.67
CA MET A 284 -10.08 -43.67 0.70
C MET A 284 -9.27 -42.42 1.05
N ASN A 285 -8.57 -41.80 0.09
CA ASN A 285 -7.93 -40.49 0.29
C ASN A 285 -8.94 -39.31 0.26
N ARG A 286 -10.18 -39.53 -0.18
CA ARG A 286 -11.26 -38.53 -0.17
C ARG A 286 -12.13 -38.60 1.08
N GLY A 287 -12.28 -39.78 1.68
CA GLY A 287 -13.01 -39.98 2.93
C GLY A 287 -12.08 -39.91 4.15
N ASN A 288 -12.38 -39.06 5.12
CA ASN A 288 -11.67 -39.00 6.40
C ASN A 288 -11.99 -40.19 7.34
N ASP A 289 -12.49 -41.31 6.82
CA ASP A 289 -13.03 -42.41 7.61
C ASP A 289 -12.25 -43.72 7.43
N THR A 290 -12.34 -44.52 8.50
CA THR A 290 -11.52 -45.65 8.92
C THR A 290 -10.99 -46.59 7.83
N VAL A 291 -9.66 -46.75 7.83
CA VAL A 291 -8.94 -47.77 7.06
C VAL A 291 -9.22 -49.15 7.67
N LEU A 292 -9.82 -50.06 6.90
CA LEU A 292 -9.87 -51.49 7.24
C LEU A 292 -8.60 -52.18 6.76
N VAL A 293 -7.71 -52.51 7.70
CA VAL A 293 -6.45 -53.21 7.44
C VAL A 293 -6.73 -54.70 7.22
N THR A 294 -6.45 -55.20 6.02
CA THR A 294 -6.45 -56.65 5.71
C THR A 294 -5.13 -57.29 6.17
N GLN A 295 -5.15 -58.57 6.57
CA GLN A 295 -3.94 -59.31 6.99
C GLN A 295 -2.82 -59.19 5.95
N GLY A 296 -1.62 -58.81 6.39
CA GLY A 296 -0.40 -58.71 5.56
C GLY A 296 -0.07 -57.33 4.98
N ALA A 297 -0.91 -56.31 5.21
CA ALA A 297 -0.65 -54.94 4.75
C ALA A 297 -0.13 -54.04 5.88
N THR A 298 0.98 -53.34 5.65
CA THR A 298 1.45 -52.24 6.49
C THR A 298 0.99 -50.91 5.90
N THR A 299 0.26 -50.11 6.68
CA THR A 299 -0.16 -48.77 6.28
C THR A 299 0.68 -47.75 7.01
N THR A 300 1.43 -46.94 6.27
CA THR A 300 2.17 -45.80 6.84
C THR A 300 1.57 -44.51 6.33
N PRO A 301 1.16 -43.58 7.22
CA PRO A 301 0.72 -42.27 6.77
C PRO A 301 1.93 -41.51 6.23
N LEU A 302 1.81 -40.97 5.02
CA LEU A 302 2.76 -40.00 4.48
C LEU A 302 2.47 -38.66 5.14
N VAL A 303 3.02 -38.46 6.34
CA VAL A 303 2.99 -37.16 7.02
C VAL A 303 4.26 -36.43 6.66
N THR A 304 4.13 -35.26 6.04
CA THR A 304 5.26 -34.33 5.89
C THR A 304 5.23 -33.34 7.05
N ALA A 305 6.39 -33.05 7.64
CA ALA A 305 6.47 -32.00 8.65
C ALA A 305 6.15 -30.66 7.96
N VAL A 306 5.10 -29.97 8.41
CA VAL A 306 4.83 -28.58 8.00
C VAL A 306 5.80 -27.69 8.79
N PRO A 307 6.80 -27.06 8.16
CA PRO A 307 7.66 -26.11 8.85
C PRO A 307 6.84 -24.87 9.23
N ASP A 308 7.20 -24.23 10.35
CA ASP A 308 6.62 -22.94 10.74
C ASP A 308 6.87 -21.88 9.65
N PRO A 309 5.82 -21.27 9.07
CA PRO A 309 5.98 -20.24 8.04
C PRO A 309 6.48 -18.89 8.58
N SER A 310 6.46 -18.68 9.90
CA SER A 310 6.69 -17.37 10.52
C SER A 310 8.04 -16.71 10.15
N PRO A 311 9.19 -17.40 10.12
CA PRO A 311 10.46 -16.78 9.75
C PRO A 311 10.46 -16.25 8.30
N THR A 312 9.91 -17.04 7.37
CA THR A 312 9.78 -16.67 5.96
C THR A 312 8.75 -15.56 5.75
N TYR A 313 7.70 -15.52 6.56
CA TYR A 313 6.75 -14.41 6.57
C TYR A 313 7.41 -13.11 7.03
N ASN A 314 8.13 -13.17 8.16
CA ASN A 314 8.70 -12.00 8.84
C ASN A 314 9.79 -11.31 8.02
N ILE A 315 10.64 -12.04 7.31
CA ILE A 315 11.66 -11.42 6.44
C ILE A 315 11.01 -10.59 5.32
N ASN A 316 9.94 -11.10 4.70
CA ASN A 316 9.21 -10.36 3.68
C ASN A 316 8.47 -9.15 4.27
N LEU A 317 7.89 -9.30 5.46
CA LEU A 317 7.25 -8.19 6.16
C LEU A 317 8.24 -7.07 6.51
N GLN A 318 9.46 -7.41 6.92
CA GLN A 318 10.54 -6.44 7.17
C GLN A 318 10.94 -5.70 5.89
N THR A 319 11.05 -6.40 4.76
CA THR A 319 11.31 -5.77 3.46
C THR A 319 10.17 -4.83 3.05
N VAL A 320 8.91 -5.22 3.25
CA VAL A 320 7.75 -4.33 3.04
C VAL A 320 7.84 -3.10 3.95
N SER A 321 8.20 -3.30 5.22
CA SER A 321 8.30 -2.22 6.21
C SER A 321 9.38 -1.20 5.82
N ALA A 322 10.53 -1.67 5.34
CA ALA A 322 11.61 -0.83 4.85
C ALA A 322 11.25 -0.11 3.55
N ALA A 323 10.64 -0.80 2.59
CA ALA A 323 10.24 -0.22 1.31
C ALA A 323 9.16 0.85 1.44
N LEU A 324 8.21 0.66 2.36
CA LEU A 324 7.12 1.60 2.59
C LEU A 324 7.45 2.65 3.66
N ASP A 325 8.60 2.55 4.34
CA ASP A 325 8.97 3.36 5.50
C ASP A 325 7.88 3.38 6.58
N ILE A 326 7.37 2.19 6.94
CA ILE A 326 6.39 2.00 8.02
C ILE A 326 6.85 0.81 8.86
N ALA A 327 7.06 1.03 10.15
CA ALA A 327 7.43 -0.05 11.07
C ALA A 327 6.42 -1.21 11.03
N SER A 328 6.92 -2.44 11.03
CA SER A 328 6.09 -3.66 10.96
C SER A 328 5.04 -3.72 12.08
N ARG A 329 5.37 -3.24 13.28
CA ARG A 329 4.44 -3.12 14.42
C ARG A 329 3.28 -2.16 14.14
N VAL A 330 3.52 -1.08 13.40
CA VAL A 330 2.48 -0.12 13.00
C VAL A 330 1.58 -0.72 11.91
N LEU A 331 2.16 -1.47 10.97
CA LEU A 331 1.43 -2.15 9.89
C LEU A 331 0.51 -3.26 10.42
N VAL A 332 1.05 -4.19 11.20
CA VAL A 332 0.34 -5.40 11.66
C VAL A 332 -0.45 -5.16 12.94
N GLY A 333 -0.04 -4.19 13.77
CA GLY A 333 -0.61 -3.95 15.09
C GLY A 333 0.06 -4.77 16.19
N ASN A 334 -0.47 -4.68 17.42
CA ASN A 334 0.10 -5.35 18.58
C ASN A 334 -0.11 -6.88 18.50
N GLN A 335 0.97 -7.64 18.27
CA GLN A 335 0.94 -9.10 18.11
C GLN A 335 1.21 -9.88 19.40
N GLN A 336 1.80 -9.27 20.44
CA GLN A 336 2.31 -10.00 21.62
C GLN A 336 2.11 -9.27 22.97
N GLY A 337 1.17 -8.32 23.05
CA GLY A 337 0.95 -7.53 24.27
C GLY A 337 1.90 -6.33 24.41
N GLU A 338 2.99 -6.27 23.64
CA GLU A 338 3.77 -5.05 23.43
C GLU A 338 3.01 -4.10 22.49
N ARG A 339 2.40 -3.06 23.06
CA ARG A 339 1.83 -1.96 22.27
C ARG A 339 2.92 -1.44 21.34
N ALA A 340 2.55 -0.99 20.14
CA ALA A 340 3.49 -0.22 19.30
C ALA A 340 4.17 0.83 20.20
N SER A 341 5.50 0.88 20.15
CA SER A 341 6.24 1.81 21.01
C SER A 341 5.73 3.22 20.73
N THR A 342 5.66 4.06 21.76
CA THR A 342 5.35 5.48 21.57
C THR A 342 6.28 6.12 20.54
N GLU A 343 7.53 5.64 20.47
CA GLU A 343 8.52 6.07 19.48
C GLU A 343 8.18 5.65 18.05
N ASP A 344 7.70 4.42 17.83
CA ASP A 344 7.28 3.96 16.50
C ASP A 344 6.11 4.80 15.96
N LEU A 345 5.18 5.19 16.84
CA LEU A 345 4.05 6.06 16.50
C LEU A 345 4.49 7.50 16.23
N LYS A 346 5.41 8.05 17.03
CA LYS A 346 5.99 9.38 16.80
C LYS A 346 6.72 9.44 15.46
N ALA A 347 7.54 8.45 15.15
CA ALA A 347 8.24 8.36 13.86
C ALA A 347 7.23 8.30 12.69
N PHE A 348 6.17 7.50 12.82
CA PHE A 348 5.13 7.42 11.79
C PHE A 348 4.34 8.74 11.64
N ASN A 349 4.03 9.43 12.74
CA ASN A 349 3.37 10.73 12.71
C ASN A 349 4.27 11.81 12.08
N SER A 350 5.56 11.84 12.44
CA SER A 350 6.55 12.75 11.86
C SER A 350 6.66 12.56 10.34
N ARG A 351 6.69 11.30 9.88
CA ARG A 351 6.64 10.99 8.45
C ARG A 351 5.34 11.50 7.80
N CYS A 352 4.18 11.28 8.43
CA CYS A 352 2.91 11.79 7.91
C CYS A 352 2.90 13.32 7.85
N GLN A 353 3.51 14.00 8.82
CA GLN A 353 3.65 15.45 8.84
C GLN A 353 4.57 15.95 7.72
N SER A 354 5.71 15.28 7.50
CA SER A 354 6.60 15.57 6.36
C SER A 354 5.84 15.46 5.04
N ARG A 355 5.02 14.41 4.88
CA ARG A 355 4.16 14.24 3.70
C ARG A 355 3.06 15.30 3.57
N ARG A 356 2.48 15.76 4.69
CA ARG A 356 1.52 16.88 4.71
C ARG A 356 2.17 18.14 4.17
N ASN A 357 3.31 18.52 4.74
CA ASN A 357 3.98 19.79 4.44
C ASN A 357 4.71 19.80 3.09
N GLY A 358 5.25 18.67 2.66
CA GLY A 358 5.90 18.52 1.35
C GLY A 358 4.89 18.22 0.25
N ASP A 359 4.57 16.93 0.09
CA ASP A 359 3.81 16.43 -1.06
C ASP A 359 2.38 16.99 -1.12
N LEU A 360 1.64 16.91 -0.01
CA LEU A 360 0.21 17.25 0.00
C LEU A 360 -0.02 18.75 -0.12
N THR A 361 0.76 19.57 0.59
CA THR A 361 0.70 21.03 0.47
C THR A 361 0.97 21.49 -0.96
N HIS A 362 1.98 20.92 -1.64
CA HIS A 362 2.25 21.27 -3.05
C HIS A 362 1.09 20.90 -3.99
N GLU A 363 0.53 19.70 -3.83
CA GLU A 363 -0.60 19.21 -4.64
C GLU A 363 -1.87 20.01 -4.40
N LEU A 364 -2.15 20.33 -3.14
CA LEU A 364 -3.27 21.18 -2.76
C LEU A 364 -3.10 22.60 -3.25
N HIS A 365 -1.87 23.13 -3.24
CA HIS A 365 -1.59 24.44 -3.79
C HIS A 365 -1.91 24.46 -5.29
N SER A 366 -1.46 23.44 -6.02
CA SER A 366 -1.78 23.24 -7.44
C SER A 366 -3.29 23.08 -7.68
N PHE A 367 -3.99 22.38 -6.79
CA PHE A 367 -5.44 22.19 -6.89
C PHE A 367 -6.23 23.49 -6.67
N VAL A 368 -5.90 24.27 -5.64
CA VAL A 368 -6.52 25.58 -5.40
C VAL A 368 -6.20 26.52 -6.57
N GLY A 369 -4.97 26.49 -7.09
CA GLY A 369 -4.57 27.23 -8.28
C GLY A 369 -5.39 26.84 -9.51
N HIS A 370 -5.69 25.54 -9.69
CA HIS A 370 -6.59 25.04 -10.72
C HIS A 370 -8.01 25.59 -10.53
N LEU A 371 -8.55 25.59 -9.31
CA LEU A 371 -9.87 26.17 -9.00
C LEU A 371 -9.94 27.69 -9.25
N ILE A 372 -8.84 28.41 -9.02
CA ILE A 372 -8.71 29.84 -9.35
C ILE A 372 -8.68 30.02 -10.87
N ARG A 373 -7.89 29.23 -11.60
CA ARG A 373 -7.78 29.27 -13.07
C ARG A 373 -9.15 29.12 -13.74
N ILE A 374 -9.95 28.16 -13.28
CA ILE A 374 -11.29 27.88 -13.80
C ILE A 374 -12.38 28.80 -13.23
N ARG A 375 -12.00 29.79 -12.40
CA ARG A 375 -12.89 30.80 -11.81
C ARG A 375 -13.99 30.23 -10.89
N VAL A 376 -13.73 29.09 -10.25
CA VAL A 376 -14.54 28.59 -9.13
C VAL A 376 -14.18 29.35 -7.86
N VAL A 377 -12.89 29.60 -7.64
CA VAL A 377 -12.37 30.41 -6.53
C VAL A 377 -11.95 31.79 -7.05
N LYS A 378 -12.13 32.83 -6.22
CA LYS A 378 -11.69 34.19 -6.57
C LYS A 378 -10.16 34.26 -6.57
N PRO A 379 -9.54 34.98 -7.53
CA PRO A 379 -8.10 35.15 -7.53
C PRO A 379 -7.64 35.93 -6.29
N VAL A 380 -6.48 35.53 -5.76
CA VAL A 380 -5.78 36.17 -4.64
C VAL A 380 -4.31 36.31 -5.03
N ALA A 381 -3.60 37.25 -4.41
CA ALA A 381 -2.18 37.47 -4.69
C ALA A 381 -1.32 36.30 -4.22
N GLU A 382 -1.57 35.83 -2.99
CA GLU A 382 -0.81 34.79 -2.32
C GLU A 382 -1.72 34.02 -1.37
N TYR A 383 -1.49 32.72 -1.23
CA TYR A 383 -2.20 31.87 -0.27
C TYR A 383 -1.29 30.73 0.20
N ALA A 384 -1.50 30.31 1.43
CA ALA A 384 -0.80 29.19 2.04
C ALA A 384 -1.78 28.09 2.46
N ILE A 385 -1.25 26.87 2.56
CA ILE A 385 -1.98 25.72 3.08
C ILE A 385 -1.33 25.31 4.38
N VAL A 386 -2.11 25.38 5.46
CA VAL A 386 -1.66 25.12 6.82
C VAL A 386 -2.31 23.83 7.33
N TRP A 387 -1.50 23.01 7.98
CA TRP A 387 -1.93 21.78 8.65
C TRP A 387 -1.69 21.93 10.15
N ASP A 388 -2.51 21.24 10.94
CA ASP A 388 -2.16 20.98 12.33
C ASP A 388 -0.95 20.05 12.42
N ASP A 389 -0.23 20.14 13.53
CA ASP A 389 0.93 19.30 13.80
C ASP A 389 0.51 17.95 14.40
N LEU A 390 0.75 16.86 13.66
CA LEU A 390 0.49 15.49 14.12
C LEU A 390 1.43 15.03 15.24
N SER A 391 2.56 15.71 15.42
CA SER A 391 3.55 15.43 16.46
C SER A 391 3.33 16.27 17.72
N GLU A 392 2.35 17.16 17.71
CA GLU A 392 2.00 17.97 18.86
C GLU A 392 1.66 17.08 20.07
N ALA A 393 2.30 17.38 21.20
CA ALA A 393 2.07 16.68 22.45
C ALA A 393 0.59 16.70 22.80
N THR A 394 0.06 15.55 23.21
CA THR A 394 -1.34 15.46 23.64
C THR A 394 -1.56 16.40 24.83
N GLN A 395 -2.80 16.86 25.03
CA GLN A 395 -3.12 17.73 26.17
C GLN A 395 -2.70 17.10 27.52
N ALA A 396 -2.73 15.77 27.62
CA ALA A 396 -2.25 15.04 28.80
C ALA A 396 -0.72 15.15 28.99
N GLU A 397 0.05 15.05 27.89
CA GLU A 397 1.51 15.23 27.91
C GLU A 397 1.88 16.70 28.19
N LYS A 398 1.19 17.67 27.60
CA LYS A 398 1.37 19.11 27.89
C LYS A 398 1.12 19.42 29.36
N LEU A 399 0.03 18.92 29.93
CA LEU A 399 -0.25 19.04 31.37
C LEU A 399 0.78 18.30 32.23
N GLY A 400 1.31 17.16 31.74
CA GLY A 400 2.42 16.46 32.36
C GLY A 400 3.71 17.29 32.41
N ASN A 401 4.09 17.92 31.29
CA ASN A 401 5.24 18.82 31.21
C ASN A 401 5.08 20.01 32.16
N ALA A 402 3.90 20.64 32.18
CA ALA A 402 3.60 21.72 33.10
C ALA A 402 3.67 21.28 34.57
N LYS A 403 3.23 20.06 34.88
CA LYS A 403 3.40 19.46 36.20
C LYS A 403 4.88 19.29 36.56
N THR A 404 5.70 18.78 35.64
CA THR A 404 7.15 18.62 35.86
C THR A 404 7.84 19.97 36.07
N MET A 405 7.50 20.99 35.27
CA MET A 405 8.00 22.36 35.48
C MET A 405 7.61 22.91 36.85
N SER A 406 6.36 22.67 37.29
CA SER A 406 5.92 23.06 38.63
C SER A 406 6.64 22.29 39.76
N GLU A 407 6.90 21.00 39.57
CA GLU A 407 7.69 20.16 40.50
C GLU A 407 9.16 20.63 40.59
N ILE A 408 9.75 21.06 39.47
CA ILE A 408 11.08 21.69 39.44
C ILE A 408 11.08 22.97 40.27
N ASN A 409 10.11 23.86 40.08
CA ASN A 409 9.96 25.07 40.91
C ASN A 409 9.77 24.74 42.40
N GLN A 410 8.97 23.72 42.73
CA GLN A 410 8.83 23.26 44.13
C GLN A 410 10.15 22.75 44.73
N THR A 411 11.02 22.15 43.91
CA THR A 411 12.33 21.68 44.36
C THR A 411 13.33 22.84 44.48
N ALA A 412 13.28 23.80 43.55
CA ALA A 412 14.10 25.02 43.54
C ALA A 412 13.68 26.06 44.60
N LEU A 413 12.53 25.87 45.26
CA LEU A 413 12.13 26.69 46.42
C LEU A 413 13.18 26.69 47.53
N ALA A 414 14.00 25.64 47.63
CA ALA A 414 15.12 25.55 48.57
C ALA A 414 16.32 26.44 48.20
N SER A 415 16.52 26.76 46.91
CA SER A 415 17.56 27.67 46.41
C SER A 415 17.09 29.12 46.28
N GLY A 416 15.78 29.37 46.38
CA GLY A 416 15.19 30.72 46.34
C GLY A 416 15.08 31.32 44.93
N GLU A 417 15.33 30.53 43.89
CA GLU A 417 15.18 30.93 42.49
C GLU A 417 13.92 30.27 41.89
N GLU A 418 13.09 31.07 41.23
CA GLU A 418 12.02 30.58 40.37
C GLU A 418 12.65 30.22 39.01
N VAL A 419 12.66 28.94 38.66
CA VAL A 419 13.34 28.43 37.46
C VAL A 419 12.46 28.64 36.22
N PHE A 420 11.15 28.46 36.36
CA PHE A 420 10.17 28.68 35.30
C PHE A 420 9.08 29.65 35.76
N THR A 421 8.73 30.63 34.94
CA THR A 421 7.64 31.55 35.21
C THR A 421 6.27 30.87 35.08
N THR A 422 5.25 31.49 35.68
CA THR A 422 3.86 31.00 35.54
C THR A 422 3.40 31.01 34.09
N ASP A 423 3.86 31.96 33.27
CA ASP A 423 3.48 32.05 31.85
C ASP A 423 4.19 30.99 30.99
N GLU A 424 5.44 30.63 31.30
CA GLU A 424 6.12 29.48 30.67
C GLU A 424 5.41 28.16 30.99
N ILE A 425 4.96 27.97 32.24
CA ILE A 425 4.20 26.80 32.66
C ILE A 425 2.83 26.73 31.96
N ARG A 426 2.16 27.88 31.78
CA ARG A 426 0.88 27.96 31.04
C ARG A 426 1.06 27.63 29.55
N THR A 427 2.11 28.16 28.95
CA THR A 427 2.45 27.92 27.54
C THR A 427 2.79 26.44 27.33
N ALA A 428 3.60 25.85 28.21
CA ALA A 428 3.90 24.41 28.20
C ALA A 428 2.65 23.53 28.40
N ALA A 429 1.66 24.02 29.15
CA ALA A 429 0.34 23.39 29.30
C ALA A 429 -0.57 23.56 28.07
N GLY A 430 -0.18 24.37 27.08
CA GLY A 430 -0.96 24.67 25.88
C GLY A 430 -2.02 25.75 26.05
N TYR A 431 -1.86 26.64 27.05
CA TYR A 431 -2.72 27.81 27.22
C TYR A 431 -1.96 29.09 26.87
N ASP A 432 -2.70 30.08 26.37
CA ASP A 432 -2.11 31.40 26.15
C ASP A 432 -1.58 32.01 27.48
N PRO A 433 -0.48 32.78 27.40
CA PRO A 433 0.01 33.59 28.51
C PRO A 433 -1.12 34.47 29.06
N ALA A 434 -1.06 34.80 30.36
CA ALA A 434 -2.08 35.69 30.93
C ALA A 434 -2.04 37.06 30.23
N GLU A 435 -3.19 37.65 29.88
CA GLU A 435 -3.25 39.02 29.34
C GLU A 435 -2.56 39.99 30.31
N GLY A 436 -1.41 40.55 29.89
CA GLY A 436 -0.59 41.47 30.70
C GLY A 436 0.61 40.84 31.42
N GLY A 437 0.94 39.57 31.15
CA GLY A 437 2.19 38.94 31.58
C GLY A 437 3.43 39.49 30.85
N PRO A 438 4.64 39.37 31.42
CA PRO A 438 5.87 39.69 30.71
C PRO A 438 5.96 38.86 29.42
N ALA A 439 6.38 39.49 28.32
CA ALA A 439 6.63 38.76 27.07
C ALA A 439 7.65 37.65 27.32
N LEU A 440 7.37 36.45 26.82
CA LEU A 440 8.31 35.35 26.86
C LEU A 440 9.59 35.77 26.10
N PRO A 441 10.78 35.37 26.56
CA PRO A 441 11.98 35.57 25.77
C PRO A 441 11.82 34.84 24.43
N ASP A 442 12.03 35.55 23.33
CA ASP A 442 12.14 34.96 22.01
C ASP A 442 13.39 34.06 22.02
N ASN A 443 13.20 32.74 21.93
CA ASN A 443 14.30 31.81 21.70
C ASN A 443 14.64 31.81 20.20
N ASP A 444 15.14 32.94 19.72
CA ASP A 444 15.94 32.99 18.50
C ASP A 444 17.39 32.67 18.91
N ASP A 445 17.64 31.41 19.28
CA ASP A 445 19.01 30.85 19.19
C ASP A 445 19.24 30.50 17.72
N ASP A 446 19.30 31.52 16.86
CA ASP A 446 20.05 31.41 15.61
C ASP A 446 21.52 31.29 16.01
N GLU A 447 22.09 30.11 15.78
CA GLU A 447 23.53 29.85 15.80
C GLU A 447 24.22 30.76 14.78
N ASP A 448 24.51 32.00 15.16
CA ASP A 448 25.45 32.88 14.49
C ASP A 448 26.39 33.49 15.55
N ASP A 449 27.33 32.68 16.01
CA ASP A 449 28.69 33.12 16.36
C ASP A 449 29.56 31.89 16.66
N ASP A 450 30.46 31.55 15.74
CA ASP A 450 31.86 31.22 16.04
C ASP A 450 32.69 31.08 14.74
N GLU A 451 33.49 32.13 14.50
CA GLU A 451 34.75 32.27 13.71
C GLU A 451 34.95 31.64 12.32
#